data_AF-A0A5C6SIB9-F1
#
_entry.id   AF-A0A5C6SIB9-F1
#
_cell.length_a   1.000
_cell.length_b   1.000
_cell.length_c   1.000
_cell.angle_alpha   90.00
_cell.angle_beta   90.00
_cell.angle_gamma   90.00
#
_symmetry.space_group_name_H-M   'P 1'
#
loop_
_entity.id
_entity.type
_entity.pdbx_description
1 polymer ?
#
loop_
_entity_poly.entity_id
_entity_poly.type
_entity_poly.pdbx_seq_one_letter_code
_entity_poly.pdbx_strand_id
1 'polypeptide(L)'
;MTQEPDDRTEFTNLLRRKNVTSWSENIGLKRLSNQRSILVATSVIKSGEVILKGDMSDALEFHLVQETLKMGANISLSPEASVHCHFAVLLALQMIKDKSVSYWQIPDINYFKTYFPILWDEKLQASLPEEAKVWLAVQQDRLDIDWAHAKESLKANWTDVGKSSTSTWEIFLRAWLYVESRAYKDTRYDTVLSSATLQPDDRQVLFPVIDHLTLDPKGCKVHIDKGSYMFEAT
;
A
#
# COMPACT_ATOMS: atom_id res chain seq x y z
N MET A 1 -4.17 10.49 31.51
CA MET A 1 -3.68 10.46 30.11
C MET A 1 -2.62 9.38 30.03
N THR A 2 -3.00 8.18 29.63
CA THR A 2 -2.08 7.07 29.37
C THR A 2 -1.35 7.37 28.06
N GLN A 3 -0.06 7.68 28.13
CA GLN A 3 0.80 7.69 26.95
C GLN A 3 0.81 6.27 26.37
N GLU A 4 0.21 6.10 25.21
CA GLU A 4 0.39 4.89 24.40
C GLU A 4 1.88 4.78 24.04
N PRO A 5 2.46 3.56 24.05
CA PRO A 5 3.87 3.37 23.78
C PRO A 5 4.19 3.82 22.34
N ASP A 6 5.04 4.84 22.26
CA ASP A 6 5.68 5.33 21.04
C ASP A 6 6.69 4.27 20.61
N ASP A 7 6.37 3.43 19.62
CA ASP A 7 7.24 2.33 19.19
C ASP A 7 8.34 2.84 18.25
N ARG A 8 9.18 3.71 18.80
CA ARG A 8 10.34 4.31 18.13
C ARG A 8 11.34 3.24 17.67
N THR A 9 11.37 2.09 18.32
CA THR A 9 12.30 1.00 18.01
C THR A 9 11.84 0.20 16.80
N GLU A 10 10.55 -0.15 16.71
CA GLU A 10 9.98 -0.78 15.52
C GLU A 10 10.17 0.10 14.28
N PHE A 11 9.86 1.39 14.39
CA PHE A 11 10.02 2.31 13.27
C PHE A 11 11.46 2.44 12.81
N THR A 12 12.40 2.64 13.75
CA THR A 12 13.83 2.74 13.43
C THR A 12 14.34 1.46 12.75
N ASN A 13 13.86 0.29 13.17
CA ASN A 13 14.23 -0.99 12.55
C ASN A 13 13.68 -1.11 11.13
N LEU A 14 12.42 -0.68 10.89
CA LEU A 14 11.86 -0.61 9.54
C LEU A 14 12.71 0.29 8.63
N LEU A 15 13.02 1.52 9.07
CA LEU A 15 13.80 2.48 8.30
C LEU A 15 15.17 1.91 7.91
N ARG A 16 15.86 1.28 8.86
CA ARG A 16 17.16 0.63 8.61
C ARG A 16 17.06 -0.53 7.62
N ARG A 17 16.06 -1.40 7.76
CA ARG A 17 15.84 -2.53 6.84
C ARG A 17 15.47 -2.08 5.43
N LYS A 18 14.91 -0.87 5.31
CA LYS A 18 14.51 -0.25 4.04
C LYS A 18 15.52 0.78 3.53
N ASN A 19 16.74 0.79 4.07
CA ASN A 19 17.82 1.68 3.60
C ASN A 19 17.43 3.17 3.53
N VAL A 20 16.53 3.61 4.40
CA VAL A 20 16.19 5.04 4.50
C VAL A 20 17.44 5.80 4.94
N THR A 21 17.80 6.82 4.17
CA THR A 21 19.11 7.50 4.31
C THR A 21 19.17 8.48 5.48
N SER A 22 18.04 9.08 5.86
CA SER A 22 17.96 10.05 6.96
C SER A 22 16.52 10.18 7.46
N TRP A 23 16.34 10.36 8.76
CA TRP A 23 15.05 10.64 9.40
C TRP A 23 15.24 11.49 10.64
N SER A 24 14.25 12.31 10.99
CA SER A 24 14.28 13.14 12.20
C SER A 24 14.16 12.28 13.46
N GLU A 25 14.83 12.69 14.53
CA GLU A 25 14.64 12.07 15.86
C GLU A 25 13.30 12.44 16.50
N ASN A 26 12.63 13.46 15.95
CA ASN A 26 11.39 14.04 16.44
C ASN A 26 10.15 13.38 15.84
N ILE A 27 10.31 12.20 15.21
CA ILE A 27 9.21 11.41 14.66
C ILE A 27 9.20 9.98 15.21
N GLY A 28 8.01 9.41 15.27
CA GLY A 28 7.74 8.06 15.76
C GLY A 28 6.49 7.49 15.10
N LEU A 29 6.21 6.21 15.38
CA LEU A 29 4.99 5.57 14.92
C LEU A 29 3.97 5.52 16.05
N LYS A 30 2.77 6.04 15.78
CA LYS A 30 1.60 5.83 16.62
C LYS A 30 0.73 4.74 16.02
N ARG A 31 0.49 3.67 16.78
CA ARG A 31 -0.50 2.65 16.43
C ARG A 31 -1.92 3.19 16.65
N LEU A 32 -2.77 3.04 15.65
CA LEU A 32 -4.20 3.35 15.70
C LEU A 32 -4.99 2.08 16.05
N SER A 33 -6.22 2.26 16.52
CA SER A 33 -7.12 1.18 16.93
C SER A 33 -7.46 0.18 15.81
N ASN A 34 -7.32 0.59 14.55
CA ASN A 34 -7.59 -0.19 13.34
C ASN A 34 -6.37 -0.95 12.80
N GLN A 35 -5.35 -1.17 13.64
CA GLN A 35 -4.11 -1.86 13.27
C GLN A 35 -3.28 -1.17 12.18
N ARG A 36 -3.52 0.11 11.90
CA ARG A 36 -2.61 0.96 11.14
C ARG A 36 -1.67 1.69 12.11
N SER A 37 -0.43 1.96 11.73
CA SER A 37 0.40 2.97 12.38
C SER A 37 0.55 4.18 11.48
N ILE A 38 0.63 5.34 12.09
CA ILE A 38 0.88 6.60 11.39
C ILE A 38 2.15 7.25 11.92
N LEU A 39 2.84 7.98 11.06
CA LEU A 39 3.95 8.81 11.48
C LEU A 39 3.42 10.01 12.28
N VAL A 40 3.98 10.24 13.46
CA VAL A 40 3.62 11.37 14.32
C VAL A 40 4.87 12.10 14.77
N ALA A 41 4.72 13.40 15.06
CA ALA A 41 5.74 14.16 15.75
C ALA A 41 5.79 13.74 17.23
N THR A 42 6.98 13.41 17.73
CA THR A 42 7.25 13.05 19.13
C THR A 42 7.75 14.25 19.93
N SER A 43 8.18 15.29 19.23
CA SER A 43 8.55 16.60 19.78
C SER A 43 8.23 17.71 18.77
N VAL A 44 8.56 18.96 19.08
CA VAL A 44 8.32 20.09 18.18
C VAL A 44 9.24 20.00 16.96
N ILE A 45 8.65 19.98 15.76
CA ILE A 45 9.34 20.03 14.47
C ILE A 45 9.24 21.45 13.91
N LYS A 46 10.35 22.01 13.42
CA LYS A 46 10.37 23.36 12.85
C LYS A 46 10.03 23.34 11.36
N SER A 47 9.38 24.40 10.88
CA SER A 47 9.22 24.64 9.43
C SER A 47 10.57 24.59 8.73
N GLY A 48 10.64 23.89 7.60
CA GLY A 48 11.87 23.63 6.84
C GLY A 48 12.71 22.45 7.34
N GLU A 49 12.33 21.79 8.44
CA GLU A 49 13.05 20.61 8.93
C GLU A 49 12.74 19.38 8.06
N VAL A 50 13.79 18.67 7.65
CA VAL A 50 13.66 17.40 6.92
C VAL A 50 13.23 16.31 7.90
N ILE A 51 12.03 15.77 7.67
CA ILE A 51 11.42 14.75 8.51
C ILE A 51 11.92 13.35 8.09
N LEU A 52 11.98 13.10 6.79
CA LEU A 52 12.31 11.79 6.23
C LEU A 52 12.96 11.97 4.86
N LYS A 53 14.05 11.25 4.60
CA LYS A 53 14.70 11.21 3.29
C LYS A 53 15.16 9.79 2.97
N GLY A 54 14.71 9.27 1.84
CA GLY A 54 15.04 7.93 1.37
C GLY A 54 15.38 7.89 -0.10
N ASP A 55 15.90 6.74 -0.50
CA ASP A 55 16.05 6.34 -1.89
C ASP A 55 14.85 5.45 -2.27
N MET A 56 14.38 5.53 -3.51
CA MET A 56 13.24 4.75 -4.01
C MET A 56 13.53 3.24 -4.12
N SER A 57 14.76 2.79 -3.82
CA SER A 57 15.11 1.38 -3.65
C SER A 57 14.37 0.67 -2.51
N ASP A 58 13.67 1.41 -1.64
CA ASP A 58 12.76 0.84 -0.66
C ASP A 58 11.38 0.47 -1.23
N ALA A 59 11.08 0.91 -2.45
CA ALA A 59 9.84 0.65 -3.14
C ALA A 59 9.72 -0.83 -3.53
N LEU A 60 8.50 -1.35 -3.41
CA LEU A 60 8.12 -2.60 -4.04
C LEU A 60 7.71 -2.30 -5.48
N GLU A 61 8.60 -2.64 -6.41
CA GLU A 61 8.41 -2.43 -7.84
C GLU A 61 7.72 -3.62 -8.50
N PHE A 62 6.99 -3.37 -9.58
CA PHE A 62 6.23 -4.42 -10.28
C PHE A 62 7.09 -5.61 -10.72
N HIS A 63 8.30 -5.37 -11.23
CA HIS A 63 9.20 -6.46 -11.64
C HIS A 63 9.57 -7.39 -10.46
N LEU A 64 9.79 -6.82 -9.27
CA LEU A 64 10.05 -7.57 -8.04
C LEU A 64 8.81 -8.35 -7.59
N VAL A 65 7.61 -7.78 -7.79
CA VAL A 65 6.35 -8.48 -7.52
C VAL A 65 6.23 -9.72 -8.41
N GLN A 66 6.45 -9.56 -9.73
CA GLN A 66 6.37 -10.67 -10.69
C GLN A 66 7.41 -11.75 -10.39
N GLU A 67 8.65 -11.37 -10.10
CA GLU A 67 9.71 -12.31 -9.73
C GLU A 67 9.35 -13.07 -8.44
N THR A 68 8.86 -12.36 -7.42
CA THR A 68 8.48 -12.97 -6.14
C THR A 68 7.32 -13.95 -6.30
N LEU A 69 6.29 -13.60 -7.08
CA LEU A 69 5.16 -14.49 -7.37
C LEU A 69 5.62 -15.74 -8.11
N LYS A 70 6.41 -15.57 -9.17
CA LYS A 70 6.87 -16.67 -10.02
C LYS A 70 7.86 -17.58 -9.30
N MET A 71 8.91 -17.02 -8.71
CA MET A 71 10.02 -17.78 -8.13
C MET A 71 9.75 -18.18 -6.67
N GLY A 72 9.13 -17.29 -5.89
CA GLY A 72 8.92 -17.49 -4.46
C GLY A 72 7.61 -18.19 -4.09
N ALA A 73 6.58 -18.06 -4.92
CA ALA A 73 5.26 -18.65 -4.68
C ALA A 73 4.79 -19.62 -5.77
N ASN A 74 5.55 -19.80 -6.86
CA ASN A 74 5.16 -20.60 -8.02
C ASN A 74 3.77 -20.21 -8.57
N ILE A 75 3.47 -18.91 -8.58
CA ILE A 75 2.23 -18.33 -9.11
C ILE A 75 2.56 -17.60 -10.39
N SER A 76 1.82 -17.96 -11.45
CA SER A 76 1.80 -17.20 -12.70
C SER A 76 0.35 -16.72 -12.91
N LEU A 77 0.15 -15.41 -12.81
CA LEU A 77 -1.11 -14.80 -13.21
C LEU A 77 -1.17 -14.71 -14.73
N SER A 78 -2.37 -14.53 -15.30
CA SER A 78 -2.49 -14.37 -16.75
C SER A 78 -1.90 -13.02 -17.18
N PRO A 79 -1.38 -12.90 -18.42
CA PRO A 79 -0.84 -11.64 -18.93
C PRO A 79 -1.85 -10.48 -18.95
N GLU A 80 -3.15 -10.81 -18.95
CA GLU A 80 -4.26 -9.85 -18.89
C GLU A 80 -4.56 -9.36 -17.47
N ALA A 81 -4.01 -10.02 -16.43
CA ALA A 81 -4.16 -9.55 -15.06
C ALA A 81 -3.45 -8.21 -14.88
N SER A 82 -4.14 -7.23 -14.28
CA SER A 82 -3.57 -5.90 -14.09
C SER A 82 -2.35 -5.91 -13.17
N VAL A 83 -1.50 -4.89 -13.28
CA VAL A 83 -0.41 -4.66 -12.31
C VAL A 83 -0.95 -4.61 -10.88
N HIS A 84 -2.09 -3.95 -10.69
CA HIS A 84 -2.79 -3.89 -9.42
C HIS A 84 -3.11 -5.29 -8.86
N CYS A 85 -3.62 -6.20 -9.70
CA CYS A 85 -3.89 -7.59 -9.32
C CYS A 85 -2.64 -8.30 -8.80
N HIS A 86 -1.50 -8.13 -9.46
CA HIS A 86 -0.24 -8.75 -9.04
C HIS A 86 0.21 -8.27 -7.65
N PHE A 87 0.14 -6.95 -7.39
CA PHE A 87 0.42 -6.40 -6.07
C PHE A 87 -0.56 -6.96 -5.02
N ALA A 88 -1.86 -6.96 -5.33
CA ALA A 88 -2.89 -7.47 -4.42
C ALA A 88 -2.69 -8.95 -4.09
N VAL A 89 -2.35 -9.79 -5.07
CA VAL A 89 -2.05 -11.22 -4.86
C VAL A 89 -0.83 -11.41 -3.98
N LEU A 90 0.26 -10.68 -4.24
CA LEU A 90 1.46 -10.77 -3.41
C LEU A 90 1.16 -10.40 -1.96
N LEU A 91 0.49 -9.27 -1.73
CA LEU A 91 0.11 -8.81 -0.39
C LEU A 91 -0.84 -9.81 0.29
N ALA A 92 -1.82 -10.35 -0.44
CA ALA A 92 -2.73 -11.37 0.06
C ALA A 92 -1.98 -12.62 0.54
N LEU A 93 -1.01 -13.13 -0.25
CA LEU A 93 -0.18 -14.27 0.16
C LEU A 93 0.64 -13.99 1.41
N GLN A 94 1.13 -12.76 1.55
CA GLN A 94 1.86 -12.32 2.73
C GLN A 94 0.97 -12.26 3.98
N MET A 95 -0.30 -11.85 3.82
CA MET A 95 -1.30 -11.89 4.89
C MET A 95 -1.66 -13.33 5.30
N ILE A 96 -1.65 -14.27 4.36
CA ILE A 96 -1.98 -15.70 4.59
C ILE A 96 -0.88 -16.42 5.36
N LYS A 97 0.39 -16.21 4.99
CA LYS A 97 1.55 -16.95 5.53
C LYS A 97 2.04 -16.43 6.89
N ASP A 98 1.15 -15.83 7.69
CA ASP A 98 1.37 -15.09 8.94
C ASP A 98 2.73 -15.34 9.63
N LYS A 99 3.66 -14.37 9.49
CA LYS A 99 4.65 -13.89 10.50
C LYS A 99 5.82 -13.04 9.99
N SER A 100 6.02 -12.83 8.69
CA SER A 100 7.27 -12.17 8.22
C SER A 100 7.15 -10.89 7.40
N VAL A 101 5.94 -10.35 7.15
CA VAL A 101 5.84 -9.08 6.42
C VAL A 101 5.40 -7.95 7.34
N SER A 102 6.27 -7.67 8.32
CA SER A 102 6.10 -6.65 9.37
C SER A 102 6.18 -5.20 8.86
N TYR A 103 6.05 -4.96 7.55
CA TYR A 103 6.22 -3.63 6.96
C TYR A 103 4.95 -3.07 6.32
N TRP A 104 4.05 -3.94 5.83
CA TRP A 104 2.81 -3.48 5.19
C TRP A 104 1.69 -3.45 6.21
N GLN A 105 1.15 -2.26 6.46
CA GLN A 105 0.12 -2.05 7.47
C GLN A 105 -1.27 -2.13 6.87
N ILE A 106 -1.58 -3.28 6.30
CA ILE A 106 -2.86 -3.52 5.63
C ILE A 106 -3.98 -3.52 6.68
N PRO A 107 -4.88 -2.53 6.70
CA PRO A 107 -5.91 -2.41 7.72
C PRO A 107 -6.90 -3.57 7.70
N ASP A 108 -7.72 -3.66 8.74
CA ASP A 108 -8.92 -4.51 8.72
C ASP A 108 -9.96 -4.00 7.70
N ILE A 109 -10.97 -4.82 7.42
CA ILE A 109 -12.01 -4.48 6.44
C ILE A 109 -12.88 -3.29 6.88
N ASN A 110 -13.02 -3.03 8.19
CA ASN A 110 -13.86 -1.94 8.70
C ASN A 110 -13.24 -0.56 8.42
N TYR A 111 -11.91 -0.47 8.42
CA TYR A 111 -11.22 0.72 7.92
C TYR A 111 -11.67 1.04 6.49
N PHE A 112 -11.61 0.05 5.59
CA PHE A 112 -11.98 0.27 4.20
C PHE A 112 -13.45 0.62 4.03
N LYS A 113 -14.37 -0.04 4.76
CA LYS A 113 -15.81 0.30 4.76
C LYS A 113 -16.08 1.75 5.12
N THR A 114 -15.23 2.38 5.93
CA THR A 114 -15.39 3.78 6.32
C THR A 114 -15.10 4.74 5.15
N TYR A 115 -14.14 4.41 4.29
CA TYR A 115 -13.58 5.36 3.31
C TYR A 115 -13.83 5.00 1.84
N PHE A 116 -14.16 3.74 1.53
CA PHE A 116 -14.24 3.27 0.15
C PHE A 116 -15.69 3.02 -0.26
N PRO A 117 -16.22 3.79 -1.23
CA PRO A 117 -17.61 3.67 -1.66
C PRO A 117 -18.01 2.28 -2.17
N ILE A 118 -17.08 1.52 -2.75
CA ILE A 118 -17.30 0.14 -3.20
C ILE A 118 -17.74 -0.82 -2.08
N LEU A 119 -17.47 -0.47 -0.82
CA LEU A 119 -17.89 -1.24 0.35
C LEU A 119 -19.08 -0.65 1.10
N TRP A 120 -19.60 0.50 0.67
CA TRP A 120 -20.78 1.10 1.27
C TRP A 120 -22.05 0.33 0.89
N ASP A 121 -23.11 0.48 1.67
CA ASP A 121 -24.41 -0.04 1.28
C ASP A 121 -24.97 0.69 0.04
N GLU A 122 -25.94 0.07 -0.62
CA GLU A 122 -26.55 0.59 -1.85
C GLU A 122 -27.15 1.99 -1.68
N LYS A 123 -27.67 2.33 -0.48
CA LYS A 123 -28.28 3.65 -0.23
C LYS A 123 -27.23 4.74 -0.18
N LEU A 124 -26.09 4.48 0.46
CA LEU A 124 -24.96 5.39 0.48
C LEU A 124 -24.32 5.52 -0.90
N GLN A 125 -24.16 4.41 -1.63
CA GLN A 125 -23.68 4.45 -3.02
C GLN A 125 -24.63 5.25 -3.93
N ALA A 126 -25.94 5.10 -3.77
CA ALA A 126 -26.94 5.87 -4.53
C ALA A 126 -26.89 7.38 -4.23
N SER A 127 -26.37 7.76 -3.06
CA SER A 127 -26.24 9.16 -2.62
C SER A 127 -24.97 9.86 -3.16
N LEU A 128 -24.08 9.12 -3.84
CA LEU A 128 -22.90 9.70 -4.48
C LEU A 128 -23.29 10.67 -5.61
N PRO A 129 -22.45 11.69 -5.89
CA PRO A 129 -22.53 12.46 -7.12
C PRO A 129 -22.45 11.55 -8.36
N GLU A 130 -23.04 11.97 -9.48
CA GLU A 130 -23.15 11.14 -10.68
C GLU A 130 -21.78 10.74 -11.24
N GLU A 131 -20.83 11.67 -11.23
CA GLU A 131 -19.46 11.42 -11.67
C GLU A 131 -18.79 10.35 -10.79
N ALA A 132 -19.04 10.36 -9.48
CA ALA A 132 -18.49 9.38 -8.55
C ALA A 132 -19.12 7.99 -8.75
N LYS A 133 -20.39 7.91 -9.18
CA LYS A 133 -21.03 6.63 -9.53
C LYS A 133 -20.41 5.98 -10.76
N VAL A 134 -20.06 6.78 -11.78
CA VAL A 134 -19.34 6.28 -12.96
C VAL A 134 -18.00 5.67 -12.55
N TRP A 135 -17.23 6.36 -11.72
CA TRP A 135 -15.95 5.84 -11.23
C TRP A 135 -16.10 4.62 -10.33
N LEU A 136 -17.16 4.57 -9.51
CA LEU A 136 -17.48 3.40 -8.69
C LEU A 136 -17.75 2.17 -9.55
N ALA A 137 -18.53 2.29 -10.62
CA ALA A 137 -18.80 1.19 -11.54
C ALA A 137 -17.50 0.68 -12.19
N VAL A 138 -16.64 1.59 -12.67
CA VAL A 138 -15.32 1.22 -13.21
C VAL A 138 -14.45 0.51 -12.18
N GLN A 139 -14.49 0.95 -10.92
CA GLN A 139 -13.74 0.32 -9.83
C GLN A 139 -14.25 -1.09 -9.53
N GLN A 140 -15.57 -1.29 -9.54
CA GLN A 140 -16.22 -2.59 -9.36
C GLN A 140 -15.84 -3.56 -10.49
N ASP A 141 -15.93 -3.12 -11.75
CA ASP A 141 -15.56 -3.94 -12.91
C ASP A 141 -14.09 -4.39 -12.84
N ARG A 142 -13.18 -3.46 -12.47
CA ARG A 142 -11.75 -3.77 -12.29
C ARG A 142 -11.52 -4.82 -11.19
N LEU A 143 -12.17 -4.66 -10.05
CA LEU A 143 -12.07 -5.60 -8.93
C LEU A 143 -12.56 -7.00 -9.35
N ASP A 144 -13.67 -7.09 -10.07
CA ASP A 144 -14.24 -8.36 -10.53
C ASP A 144 -13.32 -9.07 -11.52
N ILE A 145 -12.75 -8.33 -12.48
CA ILE A 145 -11.76 -8.83 -13.43
C ILE A 145 -10.52 -9.35 -12.68
N ASP A 146 -9.93 -8.51 -11.82
CA ASP A 146 -8.72 -8.88 -11.08
C ASP A 146 -8.94 -10.10 -10.19
N TRP A 147 -10.11 -10.20 -9.54
CA TRP A 147 -10.48 -11.35 -8.74
C TRP A 147 -10.60 -12.63 -9.57
N ALA A 148 -11.17 -12.54 -10.78
CA ALA A 148 -11.25 -13.69 -11.68
C ALA A 148 -9.87 -14.27 -12.00
N HIS A 149 -8.84 -13.42 -12.13
CA HIS A 149 -7.45 -13.84 -12.33
C HIS A 149 -6.78 -14.37 -11.05
N ALA A 150 -7.10 -13.82 -9.89
CA ALA A 150 -6.43 -14.13 -8.63
C ALA A 150 -6.95 -15.38 -7.90
N LYS A 151 -8.26 -15.66 -8.01
CA LYS A 151 -8.97 -16.58 -7.09
C LYS A 151 -8.39 -17.99 -7.01
N GLU A 152 -8.01 -18.59 -8.14
CA GLU A 152 -7.51 -19.97 -8.16
C GLU A 152 -6.10 -20.06 -7.58
N SER A 153 -5.23 -19.10 -7.89
CA SER A 153 -3.87 -19.03 -7.34
C SER A 153 -3.89 -18.84 -5.83
N LEU A 154 -4.75 -17.96 -5.31
CA LEU A 154 -4.90 -17.74 -3.88
C LEU A 154 -5.50 -18.95 -3.17
N LYS A 155 -6.51 -19.58 -3.75
CA LYS A 155 -7.12 -20.79 -3.19
C LYS A 155 -6.13 -21.96 -3.14
N ALA A 156 -5.31 -22.16 -4.17
CA ALA A 156 -4.29 -23.20 -4.21
C ALA A 156 -3.19 -23.00 -3.14
N ASN A 157 -2.91 -21.75 -2.77
CA ASN A 157 -1.90 -21.41 -1.76
C ASN A 157 -2.49 -21.25 -0.34
N TRP A 158 -3.80 -21.40 -0.20
CA TRP A 158 -4.48 -21.33 1.08
C TRP A 158 -4.62 -22.72 1.68
N THR A 159 -3.71 -23.08 2.58
CA THR A 159 -3.68 -24.41 3.21
C THR A 159 -4.55 -24.53 4.47
N ASP A 160 -5.04 -23.42 5.03
CA ASP A 160 -5.85 -23.37 6.27
C ASP A 160 -7.35 -23.11 5.98
N VAL A 161 -7.90 -23.66 4.90
CA VAL A 161 -9.34 -23.59 4.61
C VAL A 161 -10.09 -24.31 5.75
N GLY A 162 -10.65 -23.53 6.69
CA GLY A 162 -11.41 -24.06 7.84
C GLY A 162 -10.90 -23.68 9.24
N LYS A 163 -9.73 -23.04 9.37
CA LYS A 163 -9.24 -22.53 10.68
C LYS A 163 -9.35 -21.01 10.85
N SER A 164 -9.37 -20.28 9.75
CA SER A 164 -9.55 -18.82 9.74
C SER A 164 -11.01 -18.49 9.42
N SER A 165 -11.58 -17.51 10.13
CA SER A 165 -12.89 -16.94 9.82
C SER A 165 -12.88 -16.06 8.56
N THR A 166 -11.70 -15.70 8.07
CA THR A 166 -11.52 -14.82 6.90
C THR A 166 -11.42 -15.64 5.61
N SER A 167 -12.23 -15.29 4.61
CA SER A 167 -12.19 -15.93 3.29
C SER A 167 -11.02 -15.45 2.43
N THR A 168 -10.63 -16.23 1.41
CA THR A 168 -9.65 -15.80 0.38
C THR A 168 -10.09 -14.52 -0.32
N TRP A 169 -11.39 -14.38 -0.57
CA TRP A 169 -11.99 -13.17 -1.13
C TRP A 169 -11.74 -11.95 -0.24
N GLU A 170 -12.02 -12.06 1.06
CA GLU A 170 -11.88 -10.93 1.97
C GLU A 170 -10.43 -10.46 2.10
N ILE A 171 -9.46 -11.39 2.10
CA ILE A 171 -8.04 -11.03 2.11
C ILE A 171 -7.60 -10.40 0.79
N PHE A 172 -8.04 -10.96 -0.34
CA PHE A 172 -7.76 -10.34 -1.63
C PHE A 172 -8.33 -8.92 -1.69
N LEU A 173 -9.60 -8.74 -1.30
CA LEU A 173 -10.26 -7.44 -1.27
C LEU A 173 -9.52 -6.43 -0.39
N ARG A 174 -9.07 -6.83 0.81
CA ARG A 174 -8.27 -5.97 1.70
C ARG A 174 -6.94 -5.57 1.07
N ALA A 175 -6.26 -6.51 0.43
CA ALA A 175 -4.99 -6.24 -0.26
C ALA A 175 -5.21 -5.34 -1.47
N TRP A 176 -6.24 -5.59 -2.28
CA TRP A 176 -6.62 -4.80 -3.45
C TRP A 176 -6.92 -3.34 -3.05
N LEU A 177 -7.77 -3.12 -2.04
CA LEU A 177 -8.09 -1.77 -1.55
C LEU A 177 -6.88 -1.06 -0.91
N TYR A 178 -5.94 -1.82 -0.35
CA TYR A 178 -4.67 -1.27 0.10
C TYR A 178 -3.85 -0.72 -1.08
N VAL A 179 -3.69 -1.50 -2.14
CA VAL A 179 -3.00 -1.06 -3.37
C VAL A 179 -3.71 0.17 -3.95
N GLU A 180 -5.03 0.18 -4.00
CA GLU A 180 -5.83 1.30 -4.54
C GLU A 180 -5.58 2.62 -3.79
N SER A 181 -5.35 2.57 -2.47
CA SER A 181 -5.09 3.79 -1.68
C SER A 181 -3.63 4.18 -1.55
N ARG A 182 -2.70 3.28 -1.83
CA ARG A 182 -1.28 3.42 -1.48
C ARG A 182 -0.31 3.29 -2.63
N ALA A 183 -0.78 2.86 -3.80
CA ALA A 183 0.07 2.82 -4.99
C ALA A 183 0.45 4.23 -5.42
N TYR A 184 1.75 4.43 -5.65
CA TYR A 184 2.30 5.62 -6.28
C TYR A 184 2.62 5.30 -7.74
N LYS A 185 2.54 6.33 -8.59
CA LYS A 185 3.05 6.25 -9.94
C LYS A 185 4.56 6.46 -9.93
N ASP A 186 5.29 5.51 -10.49
CA ASP A 186 6.73 5.60 -10.67
C ASP A 186 7.09 6.51 -11.86
N THR A 187 7.66 7.66 -11.53
CA THR A 187 8.05 8.71 -12.47
C THR A 187 9.52 8.61 -12.90
N ARG A 188 10.30 7.67 -12.37
CA ARG A 188 11.73 7.50 -12.74
C ARG A 188 11.92 7.24 -14.24
N TYR A 189 10.89 6.71 -14.90
CA TYR A 189 10.89 6.40 -16.32
C TYR A 189 10.35 7.51 -17.22
N ASP A 190 9.90 8.65 -16.66
CA ASP A 190 9.30 9.74 -17.45
C ASP A 190 10.32 10.44 -18.37
N THR A 191 11.62 10.36 -18.04
CA THR A 191 12.70 10.98 -18.84
C THR A 191 13.37 10.02 -19.83
N VAL A 192 13.07 8.72 -19.78
CA VAL A 192 13.67 7.73 -20.66
C VAL A 192 12.70 7.46 -21.82
N LEU A 193 12.90 8.14 -22.93
CA LEU A 193 12.23 7.87 -24.22
C LEU A 193 12.79 6.56 -24.80
N SER A 194 12.36 5.43 -24.23
CA SER A 194 12.71 4.09 -24.68
C SER A 194 11.43 3.35 -25.06
N SER A 195 11.48 2.52 -26.10
CA SER A 195 10.37 1.61 -26.44
C SER A 195 10.12 0.53 -25.38
N ALA A 196 10.95 0.47 -24.33
CA ALA A 196 10.79 -0.39 -23.15
C ALA A 196 10.15 0.33 -21.95
N THR A 197 9.70 1.58 -22.11
CA THR A 197 9.05 2.33 -21.04
C THR A 197 7.67 1.73 -20.78
N LEU A 198 7.46 1.19 -19.57
CA LEU A 198 6.18 0.63 -19.11
C LEU A 198 5.01 1.59 -19.40
N GLN A 199 3.82 1.05 -19.72
CA GLN A 199 2.64 1.90 -19.88
C GLN A 199 2.39 2.66 -18.57
N PRO A 200 1.85 3.90 -18.60
CA PRO A 200 1.63 4.69 -17.40
C PRO A 200 0.87 3.95 -16.28
N ASP A 201 -0.06 3.07 -16.65
CA ASP A 201 -0.87 2.27 -15.72
C ASP A 201 -0.08 1.09 -15.11
N ASP A 202 1.03 0.70 -15.73
CA ASP A 202 1.91 -0.39 -15.27
C ASP A 202 3.04 0.10 -14.35
N ARG A 203 3.08 1.41 -14.07
CA ARG A 203 4.13 2.04 -13.25
C ARG A 203 3.71 2.17 -11.79
N GLN A 204 3.01 1.18 -11.25
CA GLN A 204 2.63 1.20 -9.83
C GLN A 204 3.78 0.71 -8.96
N VAL A 205 4.01 1.42 -7.86
CA VAL A 205 4.95 1.03 -6.81
C VAL A 205 4.32 1.26 -5.43
N LEU A 206 4.73 0.46 -4.45
CA LEU A 206 4.32 0.64 -3.05
C LEU A 206 5.53 1.00 -2.19
N PHE A 207 5.32 1.86 -1.20
CA PHE A 207 6.39 2.32 -0.31
C PHE A 207 6.10 1.95 1.15
N PRO A 208 6.84 0.97 1.71
CA PRO A 208 6.54 0.47 3.05
C PRO A 208 6.75 1.54 4.14
N VAL A 209 7.64 2.52 3.89
CA VAL A 209 7.91 3.61 4.83
C VAL A 209 6.94 4.78 4.61
N ILE A 210 6.78 5.22 3.36
CA ILE A 210 5.94 6.39 3.03
C ILE A 210 4.47 6.11 3.36
N ASP A 211 4.02 4.86 3.30
CA ASP A 211 2.63 4.48 3.62
C ASP A 211 2.21 4.81 5.07
N HIS A 212 3.16 5.07 5.97
CA HIS A 212 2.86 5.55 7.33
C HIS A 212 2.44 7.01 7.38
N LEU A 213 2.71 7.80 6.35
CA LEU A 213 2.25 9.19 6.27
C LEU A 213 0.75 9.26 5.94
N THR A 214 0.12 10.31 6.45
CA THR A 214 -1.27 10.66 6.18
C THR A 214 -1.32 11.95 5.37
N LEU A 215 -2.33 12.09 4.52
CA LEU A 215 -2.57 13.31 3.78
C LEU A 215 -3.20 14.37 4.70
N ASP A 216 -2.58 15.55 4.78
CA ASP A 216 -3.14 16.76 5.38
C ASP A 216 -2.83 17.95 4.45
N PRO A 217 -3.80 18.84 4.14
CA PRO A 217 -3.57 20.01 3.28
C PRO A 217 -2.50 20.98 3.78
N LYS A 218 -2.19 20.96 5.08
CA LYS A 218 -1.14 21.75 5.74
C LYS A 218 0.00 20.84 6.24
N GLY A 219 0.09 19.64 5.68
CA GLY A 219 1.10 18.65 6.03
C GLY A 219 2.47 18.96 5.42
N CYS A 220 3.29 17.92 5.27
CA CYS A 220 4.65 18.06 4.79
C CYS A 220 4.71 18.43 3.29
N LYS A 221 5.73 19.18 2.89
CA LYS A 221 6.14 19.25 1.49
C LYS A 221 6.84 17.95 1.10
N VAL A 222 6.47 17.42 -0.06
CA VAL A 222 7.06 16.20 -0.61
C VAL A 222 7.90 16.57 -1.83
N HIS A 223 9.17 16.19 -1.78
CA HIS A 223 10.11 16.35 -2.88
C HIS A 223 10.47 14.96 -3.40
N ILE A 224 10.19 14.68 -4.67
CA ILE A 224 10.59 13.43 -5.34
C ILE A 224 11.48 13.83 -6.51
N ASP A 225 12.74 13.38 -6.51
CA ASP A 225 13.70 13.63 -7.60
C ASP A 225 14.62 12.43 -7.81
N LYS A 226 14.84 12.06 -9.09
CA LYS A 226 15.84 11.09 -9.57
C LYS A 226 16.03 9.84 -8.69
N GLY A 227 14.92 9.22 -8.29
CA GLY A 227 14.99 7.99 -7.49
C GLY A 227 15.16 8.22 -5.98
N SER A 228 14.87 9.41 -5.48
CA SER A 228 14.87 9.72 -4.05
C SER A 228 13.63 10.50 -3.65
N TYR A 229 13.28 10.43 -2.37
CA TYR A 229 12.19 11.19 -1.78
C TYR A 229 12.65 11.94 -0.53
N MET A 230 12.05 13.09 -0.27
CA MET A 230 12.26 13.90 0.93
C MET A 230 10.95 14.53 1.39
N PHE A 231 10.68 14.43 2.69
CA PHE A 231 9.56 15.07 3.37
C PHE A 231 10.08 16.19 4.25
N GLU A 232 9.60 17.41 4.02
CA GLU A 232 9.98 18.62 4.74
C GLU A 232 8.76 19.20 5.48
N ALA A 233 8.94 19.58 6.74
CA ALA A 233 7.90 20.22 7.55
C ALA A 233 7.56 21.62 7.00
N THR A 234 6.27 21.98 6.98
CA THR A 234 5.81 23.32 6.56
C THR A 234 5.54 24.25 7.72
#